data_AF-A0A0S8J7Y0-F1
#
_entry.id   AF-A0A0S8J7Y0-F1
#
_cell.length_a   1.000
_cell.length_b   1.000
_cell.length_c   1.000
_cell.angle_alpha   90.00
_cell.angle_beta   90.00
_cell.angle_gamma   90.00
#
_symmetry.space_group_name_H-M   'P 1'
#
loop_
_entity.id
_entity.type
_entity.pdbx_description
1 polymer ?
#
loop_
_entity_poly.entity_id
_entity_poly.type
_entity_poly.pdbx_seq_one_letter_code
_entity_poly.pdbx_strand_id
1 'polypeptide(L)'
;MNTPLLTVSEISFMIQSQNHRRALQRTCIASSVILLCFILVASAWSIDSFRNRSISGTIAAGIHHQKIQGAEVIAIATDDETSGGFALSGPDGTYRIGQLRPGNYWVHVLLNKSLLTELMICKVSISH
;
A
#
# COMPACT_ATOMS: atom_id res chain seq x y z
N MET A 1 60.12 -0.55 -49.02
CA MET A 1 59.01 -0.82 -48.08
C MET A 1 59.23 0.06 -46.87
N ASN A 2 58.61 1.23 -46.80
CA ASN A 2 58.75 2.17 -45.70
C ASN A 2 57.56 2.00 -44.77
N THR A 3 57.77 1.42 -43.59
CA THR A 3 56.78 1.44 -42.52
C THR A 3 56.74 2.85 -41.92
N PRO A 4 55.58 3.50 -41.78
CA PRO A 4 55.50 4.76 -41.06
C PRO A 4 55.72 4.49 -39.57
N LEU A 5 56.87 4.95 -39.06
CA LEU A 5 57.20 4.96 -37.63
C LEU A 5 56.35 6.06 -36.99
N LEU A 6 55.25 5.67 -36.35
CA LEU A 6 54.43 6.59 -35.56
C LEU A 6 55.32 7.23 -34.49
N THR A 7 55.31 8.55 -34.44
CA THR A 7 56.14 9.30 -33.49
C THR A 7 55.58 9.13 -32.08
N VAL A 8 56.45 9.19 -31.05
CA VAL A 8 56.06 9.00 -29.64
C VAL A 8 54.94 9.97 -29.20
N SER A 9 54.86 11.14 -29.85
CA SER A 9 53.79 12.12 -29.68
C SER A 9 52.42 11.63 -30.18
N GLU A 10 52.35 10.91 -31.30
CA GLU A 10 51.10 10.37 -31.84
C GLU A 10 50.55 9.23 -30.99
N ILE A 11 51.45 8.38 -30.46
CA ILE A 11 51.08 7.30 -29.53
C ILE A 11 50.56 7.89 -28.22
N SER A 12 51.21 8.92 -27.68
CA SER A 12 50.79 9.60 -26.43
C SER A 12 49.44 10.30 -26.60
N PHE A 13 49.20 10.96 -27.74
CA PHE A 13 47.93 11.61 -28.05
C PHE A 13 46.79 10.61 -28.20
N MET A 14 47.03 9.46 -28.86
CA MET A 14 46.03 8.39 -28.95
C MET A 14 45.65 7.82 -27.57
N ILE A 15 46.62 7.59 -26.69
CA ILE A 15 46.37 7.09 -25.33
C ILE A 15 45.54 8.10 -24.52
N GLN A 16 45.84 9.41 -24.64
CA GLN A 16 45.12 10.47 -23.93
C GLN A 16 43.67 10.64 -24.41
N SER A 17 43.42 10.51 -25.71
CA SER A 17 42.06 10.53 -26.30
C SER A 17 41.21 9.33 -25.87
N GLN A 18 41.81 8.14 -25.77
CA GLN A 18 41.14 6.92 -25.31
C GLN A 18 40.78 6.98 -23.82
N ASN A 19 41.65 7.55 -22.98
CA ASN A 19 41.41 7.69 -21.55
C ASN A 19 40.27 8.68 -21.25
N HIS A 20 40.14 9.77 -22.03
CA HIS A 20 39.03 10.72 -21.86
C HIS A 20 37.67 10.11 -22.25
N ARG A 21 37.62 9.33 -23.34
CA ARG A 21 36.40 8.62 -23.79
C ARG A 21 35.93 7.56 -22.78
N ARG A 22 36.87 6.82 -22.17
CA ARG A 22 36.57 5.81 -21.14
C ARG A 22 36.09 6.44 -19.82
N ALA A 23 36.60 7.62 -19.47
CA ALA A 23 36.14 8.37 -18.29
C ALA A 23 34.69 8.84 -18.45
N LEU A 24 34.35 9.40 -19.62
CA LEU A 24 32.98 9.85 -19.95
C LEU A 24 31.98 8.68 -19.99
N GLN A 25 32.37 7.53 -20.54
CA GLN A 25 31.51 6.33 -20.57
C GLN A 25 31.21 5.80 -19.15
N ARG A 26 32.20 5.79 -18.27
CA ARG A 26 32.03 5.32 -16.88
C ARG A 26 31.11 6.23 -16.07
N THR A 27 31.21 7.54 -16.26
CA THR A 27 30.33 8.50 -15.57
C THR A 27 28.89 8.40 -16.05
N CYS A 28 28.64 8.18 -17.34
CA CYS A 28 27.29 8.03 -17.88
C CYS A 28 26.59 6.75 -17.44
N ILE A 29 27.33 5.63 -17.34
CA ILE A 29 26.77 4.36 -16.86
C ILE A 29 26.42 4.47 -15.37
N ALA A 30 27.32 5.05 -14.56
CA ALA A 30 27.07 5.23 -13.13
C ALA A 30 25.84 6.12 -12.87
N SER A 31 25.69 7.25 -13.59
CA SER A 31 24.53 8.13 -13.44
C SER A 31 23.22 7.46 -13.88
N SER A 32 23.25 6.69 -14.97
CA SER A 32 22.08 5.95 -15.46
C SER A 32 21.61 4.87 -14.48
N VAL A 33 22.54 4.16 -13.84
CA VAL A 33 22.23 3.13 -12.82
C VAL A 33 21.65 3.76 -11.55
N ILE A 34 22.21 4.89 -11.09
CA ILE A 34 21.71 5.61 -9.92
C ILE A 34 20.30 6.16 -10.18
N LEU A 35 20.04 6.71 -11.36
CA LEU A 35 18.72 7.20 -11.76
C LEU A 35 17.68 6.05 -11.79
N LEU A 36 18.05 4.89 -12.35
CA LEU A 36 17.20 3.71 -12.39
C LEU A 36 16.86 3.19 -10.97
N CYS A 37 17.85 3.13 -10.07
CA CYS A 37 17.63 2.76 -8.67
C CYS A 37 16.69 3.74 -7.94
N PHE A 38 16.81 5.05 -8.20
CA PHE A 38 15.92 6.05 -7.63
C PHE A 38 14.46 5.86 -8.07
N ILE A 39 14.24 5.50 -9.34
CA ILE A 39 12.90 5.23 -9.88
C ILE A 39 12.29 3.95 -9.26
N LEU A 40 13.10 2.89 -9.06
CA LEU A 40 12.65 1.66 -8.40
C LEU A 40 12.28 1.89 -6.93
N VAL A 41 13.09 2.67 -6.19
CA VAL A 41 12.80 3.01 -4.79
C VAL A 41 11.54 3.86 -4.67
N ALA A 42 11.26 4.76 -5.63
CA ALA A 42 10.04 5.58 -5.63
C ALA A 42 8.75 4.75 -5.74
N SER A 43 8.78 3.62 -6.44
CA SER A 43 7.61 2.73 -6.59
C SER A 43 7.24 1.95 -5.32
N ALA A 44 8.15 1.86 -4.35
CA ALA A 44 7.91 1.18 -3.07
C ALA A 44 7.08 2.02 -2.08
N TRP A 45 6.90 3.32 -2.33
CA TRP A 45 6.10 4.21 -1.48
C TRP A 45 4.60 4.17 -1.81
N SER A 46 4.20 3.40 -2.82
CA SER A 46 2.80 3.30 -3.25
C SER A 46 2.14 1.98 -2.85
N ILE A 47 2.69 1.23 -1.90
CA ILE A 47 1.94 0.12 -1.27
C ILE A 47 0.91 0.75 -0.33
N ASP A 48 -0.20 1.09 -0.95
CA ASP A 48 -1.38 1.71 -0.38
C ASP A 48 -1.79 1.02 0.93
N SER A 49 -1.88 1.87 1.95
CA SER A 49 -2.47 1.85 3.29
C SER A 49 -3.53 0.80 3.70
N PHE A 50 -3.98 -0.10 2.84
CA PHE A 50 -5.05 -1.06 3.15
C PHE A 50 -4.64 -2.11 4.18
N ARG A 51 -3.35 -2.48 4.26
CA ARG A 51 -2.92 -3.63 5.07
C ARG A 51 -3.13 -3.49 6.58
N ASN A 52 -3.37 -2.28 7.10
CA ASN A 52 -3.43 -2.08 8.56
C ASN A 52 -4.66 -1.31 9.06
N ARG A 53 -5.64 -1.05 8.21
CA ARG A 53 -6.86 -0.33 8.63
C ARG A 53 -7.96 -1.32 8.94
N SER A 54 -8.57 -1.15 10.10
CA SER A 54 -9.70 -1.97 10.51
C SER A 54 -10.71 -1.20 11.33
N ILE A 55 -11.98 -1.53 11.15
CA ILE A 55 -13.05 -1.16 12.08
C ILE A 55 -13.17 -2.32 13.06
N SER A 56 -12.99 -2.03 14.35
CA SER A 56 -13.20 -2.99 15.42
C SER A 56 -14.12 -2.41 16.48
N GLY A 57 -14.94 -3.25 17.07
CA GLY A 57 -15.82 -2.84 18.15
C GLY A 57 -16.39 -4.04 18.88
N THR A 58 -17.26 -3.75 19.85
CA THR A 58 -18.02 -4.77 20.57
C THR A 58 -19.50 -4.54 20.41
N ILE A 59 -20.24 -5.61 20.14
CA ILE A 59 -21.70 -5.63 20.09
C ILE A 59 -22.21 -6.18 21.42
N ALA A 60 -23.06 -5.40 22.07
CA ALA A 60 -23.72 -5.78 23.31
C ALA A 60 -25.20 -5.41 23.22
N ALA A 61 -26.08 -6.27 23.72
CA ALA A 61 -27.50 -6.00 23.84
C ALA A 61 -27.73 -4.87 24.86
N GLY A 62 -28.43 -3.81 24.46
CA GLY A 62 -28.55 -2.57 25.23
C GLY A 62 -29.17 -2.71 26.63
N ILE A 63 -29.95 -3.77 26.88
CA ILE A 63 -30.67 -3.93 28.15
C ILE A 63 -29.87 -4.76 29.18
N HIS A 64 -29.04 -5.71 28.73
CA HIS A 64 -28.32 -6.64 29.62
C HIS A 64 -26.79 -6.60 29.47
N HIS A 65 -26.25 -5.72 28.62
CA HIS A 65 -24.84 -5.74 28.19
C HIS A 65 -24.38 -7.11 27.68
N GLN A 66 -25.33 -7.98 27.32
CA GLN A 66 -25.04 -9.33 26.89
C GLN A 66 -24.31 -9.26 25.56
N LYS A 67 -23.08 -9.75 25.53
CA LYS A 67 -22.29 -9.84 24.31
C LYS A 67 -23.01 -10.72 23.31
N ILE A 68 -23.18 -10.21 22.09
CA ILE A 68 -23.88 -10.94 21.05
C ILE A 68 -22.83 -11.62 20.17
N GLN A 69 -22.82 -12.94 20.21
CA GLN A 69 -22.07 -13.77 19.28
C GLN A 69 -22.85 -13.97 17.98
N GLY A 70 -22.15 -13.98 16.85
CA GLY A 70 -22.73 -14.31 15.55
C GLY A 70 -23.57 -13.18 14.93
N ALA A 71 -23.56 -11.99 15.51
CA ALA A 71 -24.01 -10.79 14.82
C ALA A 71 -23.11 -10.51 13.61
N GLU A 72 -23.72 -10.27 12.46
CA GLU A 72 -23.03 -9.89 11.24
C GLU A 72 -22.88 -8.37 11.20
N VAL A 73 -21.64 -7.90 10.98
CA VAL A 73 -21.31 -6.49 10.90
C VAL A 73 -20.83 -6.21 9.49
N ILE A 74 -21.52 -5.32 8.80
CA ILE A 74 -21.22 -4.94 7.42
C ILE A 74 -20.82 -3.47 7.41
N ALA A 75 -19.62 -3.17 6.91
CA ALA A 75 -19.16 -1.83 6.64
C ALA A 75 -19.27 -1.55 5.14
N ILE A 76 -20.00 -0.50 4.78
CA ILE A 76 -20.24 -0.05 3.41
C ILE A 76 -19.67 1.36 3.27
N ALA A 77 -18.77 1.59 2.32
CA ALA A 77 -18.21 2.92 2.12
C ALA A 77 -19.31 3.89 1.65
N THR A 78 -19.31 5.12 2.17
CA THR A 78 -20.35 6.11 1.84
C THR A 78 -20.16 6.72 0.45
N ASP A 79 -18.92 6.70 -0.05
CA ASP A 79 -18.50 7.18 -1.36
C ASP A 79 -18.68 6.12 -2.45
N ASP A 80 -18.69 4.84 -2.08
CA ASP A 80 -18.88 3.70 -2.99
C ASP A 80 -19.60 2.56 -2.26
N GLU A 81 -20.89 2.37 -2.54
CA GLU A 81 -21.72 1.31 -1.91
C GLU A 81 -21.21 -0.12 -2.20
N THR A 82 -20.31 -0.27 -3.16
CA THR A 82 -19.68 -1.56 -3.50
C THR A 82 -18.39 -1.84 -2.73
N SER A 83 -17.75 -0.80 -2.19
CA SER A 83 -16.51 -0.92 -1.43
C SER A 83 -16.81 -1.12 0.06
N GLY A 84 -16.41 -2.25 0.62
CA GLY A 84 -16.74 -2.57 2.00
C GLY A 84 -16.11 -3.84 2.51
N GLY A 85 -16.56 -4.28 3.68
CA GLY A 85 -16.17 -5.54 4.29
C GLY A 85 -17.18 -5.97 5.33
N PHE A 86 -17.13 -7.26 5.70
CA PHE A 86 -17.99 -7.79 6.74
C PHE A 86 -17.19 -8.61 7.75
N ALA A 87 -17.70 -8.71 8.96
CA ALA A 87 -17.16 -9.56 10.00
C ALA A 87 -18.28 -10.10 10.89
N LEU A 88 -18.11 -11.32 11.38
CA LEU A 88 -18.96 -11.87 12.43
C LEU A 88 -18.38 -11.50 13.79
N SER A 89 -19.27 -11.18 14.73
CA SER A 89 -18.91 -11.02 16.14
C SER A 89 -18.57 -12.36 16.78
N GLY A 90 -17.46 -12.38 17.52
CA GLY A 90 -17.01 -13.53 18.29
C GLY A 90 -17.85 -13.79 19.55
N PRO A 91 -17.52 -14.83 20.32
CA PRO A 91 -18.20 -15.17 21.58
C PRO A 91 -18.28 -13.99 22.58
N ASP A 92 -17.25 -13.14 22.58
CA ASP A 92 -17.15 -11.96 23.44
C ASP A 92 -17.82 -10.71 22.84
N GLY A 93 -18.55 -10.88 21.73
CA GLY A 93 -19.22 -9.81 20.99
C GLY A 93 -18.27 -8.91 20.21
N THR A 94 -16.98 -9.22 20.18
CA THR A 94 -15.96 -8.45 19.45
C THR A 94 -15.99 -8.76 17.96
N TYR A 95 -15.86 -7.75 17.10
CA TYR A 95 -15.70 -7.91 15.66
C TYR A 95 -14.50 -7.10 15.16
N ARG A 96 -13.95 -7.50 14.01
CA ARG A 96 -12.89 -6.75 13.32
C ARG A 96 -13.04 -6.90 11.81
N ILE A 97 -13.33 -5.79 11.13
CA ILE A 97 -13.34 -5.69 9.66
C ILE A 97 -12.01 -5.07 9.26
N GLY A 98 -11.12 -5.84 8.63
CA GLY A 98 -9.82 -5.35 8.17
C GLY A 98 -9.83 -4.94 6.71
N GLN A 99 -8.68 -4.45 6.23
CA GLN A 99 -8.43 -4.16 4.81
C GLN A 99 -9.34 -3.09 4.20
N LEU A 100 -9.77 -2.14 5.04
CA LEU A 100 -10.64 -1.04 4.61
C LEU A 100 -9.83 0.14 4.08
N ARG A 101 -10.41 0.84 3.10
CA ARG A 101 -9.83 2.06 2.54
C ARG A 101 -9.98 3.22 3.54
N PRO A 102 -9.11 4.24 3.50
CA PRO A 102 -9.44 5.55 4.08
C PRO A 102 -10.78 6.02 3.52
N GLY A 103 -11.67 6.51 4.38
CA GLY A 103 -12.99 6.93 3.94
C GLY A 103 -14.03 6.94 5.04
N ASN A 104 -15.25 7.30 4.66
CA ASN A 104 -16.40 7.25 5.53
C ASN A 104 -17.16 5.94 5.24
N TYR A 105 -17.66 5.30 6.29
CA TYR A 105 -18.37 4.03 6.21
C TYR A 105 -19.68 4.09 7.00
N TRP A 106 -20.73 3.49 6.43
CA TRP A 106 -21.91 3.07 7.16
C TRP A 106 -21.69 1.66 7.70
N VAL A 107 -21.87 1.49 9.01
CA VAL A 107 -21.78 0.19 9.66
C VAL A 107 -23.19 -0.27 10.00
N HIS A 108 -23.57 -1.41 9.43
CA HIS A 108 -24.82 -2.10 9.68
C HIS A 108 -24.55 -3.32 10.54
N VAL A 109 -25.33 -3.46 11.62
CA VAL A 109 -25.31 -4.67 12.44
C VAL A 109 -26.60 -5.44 12.19
N LEU A 110 -26.46 -6.70 11.78
CA LEU A 110 -27.54 -7.64 11.52
C LEU A 110 -27.51 -8.71 12.61
N LEU A 111 -28.54 -8.69 13.46
CA LEU A 111 -28.74 -9.68 14.50
C LEU A 111 -29.65 -10.79 13.97
N ASN A 112 -29.09 -11.93 13.57
CA ASN A 112 -29.91 -13.13 13.35
C ASN A 112 -30.14 -13.86 14.67
N LYS A 113 -30.79 -13.18 15.62
CA LYS A 113 -31.38 -13.85 16.79
C LYS A 113 -32.88 -13.82 16.65
N SER A 114 -33.38 -14.78 15.86
CA SER A 114 -34.72 -15.38 15.78
C SER A 114 -36.01 -14.54 15.96
N LEU A 115 -36.05 -13.36 16.57
CA LEU A 115 -37.24 -12.54 16.80
C LEU A 115 -37.01 -11.01 16.92
N LEU A 116 -35.76 -10.49 16.88
CA LEU A 116 -35.52 -9.05 16.92
C LEU A 116 -34.45 -8.64 15.91
N THR A 117 -34.87 -8.29 14.69
CA THR A 117 -34.01 -7.61 13.71
C THR A 117 -33.84 -6.16 14.16
N GLU A 118 -32.95 -5.91 15.12
CA GLU A 118 -32.53 -4.54 15.41
C GLU A 118 -31.44 -4.13 14.42
N LEU A 119 -31.80 -3.27 13.47
CA LEU A 119 -30.85 -2.66 12.54
C LEU A 119 -30.22 -1.45 13.22
N MET A 120 -29.01 -1.62 13.74
CA MET A 120 -28.22 -0.49 14.24
C MET A 120 -27.33 0.02 13.12
N ILE A 121 -27.52 1.30 12.73
CA ILE A 121 -26.72 1.97 11.71
C ILE A 121 -25.86 3.02 12.40
N CYS A 122 -24.54 2.94 12.22
CA CYS A 122 -23.60 3.93 12.73
C CYS A 122 -22.69 4.43 11.61
N LYS A 123 -22.42 5.74 11.59
CA LYS A 123 -21.43 6.33 10.69
C LYS A 123 -20.06 6.25 11.36
N VAL A 124 -19.09 5.67 10.67
CA VAL A 124 -17.70 5.54 11.13
C VAL A 124 -16.79 6.17 10.07
N SER A 125 -15.81 6.98 10.49
CA SER A 125 -14.84 7.61 9.59
C SER A 125 -13.44 7.08 9.88
N ILE A 126 -12.75 6.60 8.86
CA ILE A 126 -11.37 6.10 8.94
C ILE A 126 -10.45 7.16 8.34
N SER A 127 -9.76 7.92 9.19
CA SER A 127 -8.80 8.95 8.79
C SER A 127 -7.43 8.38 8.42
N HIS A 128 -6.60 9.19 7.74
CA HIS A 128 -5.28 8.82 7.25
C HIS A 128 -4.17 8.84 8.30
#